data_AF-B9W5R2-F1
#
_entry.id   AF-B9W5R2-F1
#
_cell.length_a   1.000
_cell.length_b   1.000
_cell.length_c   1.000
_cell.angle_alpha   90.00
_cell.angle_beta   90.00
_cell.angle_gamma   90.00
#
_symmetry.space_group_name_H-M   'P 1'
#
loop_
_entity.id
_entity.type
_entity.pdbx_description
1 polymer ?
#
loop_
_entity_poly.entity_id
_entity_poly.type
_entity_poly.pdbx_seq_one_letter_code
_entity_poly.pdbx_strand_id
1 'polypeptide(L)'
;GLKIHEDWGTTPAATDNCLSVADDTDTQVAIHTDTLNEAGFVETTVAAFKGRTIHTYHTEGAGGGHAPDIIKVCGEANVLPSSTNPTRPYTVNTLEEHLDMFMVCHH
;
A
#
# COMPACT_ATOMS: atom_id res chain seq x y z
N GLY A 1 -10.81 -4.31 -11.90
CA GLY A 1 -10.28 -4.20 -10.54
C GLY A 1 -10.42 -2.78 -10.04
N LEU A 2 -10.19 -2.56 -8.76
CA LEU A 2 -10.31 -1.26 -8.09
C LEU A 2 -8.95 -0.86 -7.49
N LYS A 3 -8.71 0.44 -7.33
CA LYS A 3 -7.54 0.98 -6.61
C LYS A 3 -8.01 1.75 -5.38
N ILE A 4 -7.47 1.40 -4.22
CA ILE A 4 -7.56 2.18 -2.99
C ILE A 4 -6.27 2.98 -2.85
N HIS A 5 -6.36 4.29 -2.65
CA HIS A 5 -5.21 5.19 -2.57
C HIS A 5 -5.40 6.18 -1.41
N GLU A 6 -4.32 6.50 -0.70
CA GLU A 6 -4.41 7.30 0.52
C GLU A 6 -4.89 8.73 0.25
N ASP A 7 -4.54 9.29 -0.91
CA ASP A 7 -5.03 10.57 -1.45
C ASP A 7 -6.56 10.64 -1.54
N TRP A 8 -7.25 9.50 -1.64
CA TRP A 8 -8.71 9.38 -1.64
C TRP A 8 -9.27 8.81 -0.32
N GLY A 9 -8.40 8.60 0.67
CA GLY A 9 -8.71 8.02 1.98
C GLY A 9 -8.63 6.50 1.99
N THR A 10 -7.46 5.93 2.32
CA THR A 10 -7.27 4.48 2.54
C THR A 10 -7.65 4.08 3.97
N THR A 11 -8.91 4.32 4.33
CA THR A 11 -9.42 3.97 5.67
C THR A 11 -9.82 2.49 5.77
N PRO A 12 -9.89 1.91 6.98
CA PRO A 12 -10.44 0.56 7.18
C PRO A 12 -11.85 0.39 6.60
N ALA A 13 -12.70 1.41 6.70
CA ALA A 13 -14.07 1.38 6.17
C ALA A 13 -14.09 1.34 4.63
N ALA A 14 -13.28 2.17 3.97
CA ALA A 14 -13.14 2.15 2.52
C ALA A 14 -12.55 0.82 2.03
N THR A 15 -11.55 0.30 2.75
CA THR A 15 -10.91 -0.99 2.47
C THR A 15 -11.90 -2.15 2.57
N ASP A 16 -12.66 -2.22 3.67
CA ASP A 16 -13.63 -3.27 3.89
C ASP A 16 -14.73 -3.29 2.82
N ASN A 17 -15.29 -2.10 2.51
CA ASN A 17 -16.33 -1.97 1.49
C ASN A 17 -15.82 -2.34 0.09
N CYS A 18 -14.64 -1.85 -0.30
CA CYS A 18 -14.05 -2.14 -1.61
C CYS A 18 -13.81 -3.64 -1.80
N LEU A 19 -13.28 -4.32 -0.77
CA LEU A 19 -13.04 -5.77 -0.82
C LEU A 19 -14.35 -6.57 -0.85
N SER A 20 -15.41 -6.13 -0.17
CA SER A 20 -16.73 -6.78 -0.27
C SER A 20 -17.29 -6.70 -1.70
N VAL A 21 -17.18 -5.54 -2.36
CA VAL A 21 -17.58 -5.38 -3.77
C VAL A 21 -16.70 -6.23 -4.70
N ALA A 22 -15.42 -6.36 -4.38
CA ALA A 22 -14.49 -7.18 -5.15
C ALA A 22 -14.86 -8.67 -5.11
N ASP A 23 -15.23 -9.19 -3.93
CA ASP A 23 -15.72 -10.56 -3.76
C ASP A 23 -17.02 -10.80 -4.56
N ASP A 24 -17.95 -9.85 -4.54
CA ASP A 24 -19.23 -9.93 -5.28
C ASP A 24 -19.05 -9.89 -6.81
N THR A 25 -17.95 -9.30 -7.29
CA THR A 25 -17.72 -9.04 -8.72
C THR A 25 -16.59 -9.87 -9.32
N ASP A 26 -15.90 -10.70 -8.52
CA ASP A 26 -14.71 -11.46 -8.90
C ASP A 26 -13.64 -10.57 -9.57
N THR A 27 -13.34 -9.44 -8.93
CA THR A 27 -12.32 -8.49 -9.43
C THR A 27 -11.19 -8.28 -8.43
N GLN A 28 -9.97 -8.03 -8.93
CA GLN A 28 -8.82 -7.74 -8.06
C GLN A 28 -8.89 -6.31 -7.46
N VAL A 29 -8.35 -6.14 -6.25
CA VAL A 29 -8.14 -4.83 -5.60
C VAL A 29 -6.66 -4.56 -5.41
N ALA A 30 -6.19 -3.44 -5.93
CA ALA A 30 -4.86 -2.91 -5.63
C ALA A 30 -4.96 -1.85 -4.52
N ILE A 31 -3.94 -1.77 -3.66
CA ILE A 31 -3.92 -0.80 -2.55
C ILE A 31 -2.58 -0.08 -2.44
N HIS A 32 -2.68 1.23 -2.18
CA HIS A 32 -1.65 2.09 -1.62
C HIS A 32 -2.17 2.51 -0.24
N THR A 33 -1.55 2.00 0.83
CA THR A 33 -2.05 2.14 2.20
C THR A 33 -1.78 3.54 2.78
N ASP A 34 -2.37 3.84 3.92
CA ASP A 34 -2.25 5.12 4.63
C ASP A 34 -0.83 5.34 5.19
N THR A 35 -0.02 6.16 4.50
CA THR A 35 1.37 6.44 4.90
C THR A 35 1.43 7.17 6.24
N LEU A 36 0.45 8.02 6.50
CA LEU A 36 0.38 8.87 7.69
C LEU A 36 -0.01 8.12 8.95
N ASN A 37 -0.51 6.88 8.81
CA ASN A 37 -1.14 6.14 9.88
C ASN A 37 -2.32 6.91 10.50
N GLU A 38 -3.03 7.71 9.70
CA GLU A 38 -4.14 8.56 10.15
C GLU A 38 -5.29 7.73 10.73
N ALA A 39 -5.68 6.65 10.03
CA ALA A 39 -6.79 5.78 10.41
C ALA A 39 -6.34 4.54 11.20
N GLY A 40 -5.04 4.42 11.50
CA GLY A 40 -4.42 3.31 12.21
C GLY A 40 -3.07 2.90 11.60
N PHE A 41 -2.35 2.03 12.30
CA PHE A 41 -1.09 1.46 11.81
C PHE A 41 -1.34 0.29 10.85
N VAL A 42 -0.26 -0.28 10.29
CA VAL A 42 -0.32 -1.39 9.31
C VAL A 42 -1.18 -2.56 9.80
N GLU A 43 -1.16 -2.88 11.10
CA GLU A 43 -1.95 -3.95 11.69
C GLU A 43 -3.46 -3.68 11.59
N THR A 44 -3.88 -2.42 11.68
CA THR A 44 -5.29 -2.02 11.50
C THR A 44 -5.73 -2.24 10.05
N THR A 45 -4.89 -1.89 9.09
CA THR A 45 -5.17 -2.09 7.67
C THR A 45 -5.17 -3.58 7.31
N VAL A 46 -4.23 -4.38 7.83
CA VAL A 46 -4.22 -5.84 7.67
C VAL A 46 -5.48 -6.48 8.25
N ALA A 47 -5.92 -6.02 9.44
CA ALA A 47 -7.18 -6.48 10.03
C ALA A 47 -8.40 -6.14 9.15
N ALA A 48 -8.39 -4.97 8.47
CA ALA A 48 -9.45 -4.58 7.55
C ALA A 48 -9.52 -5.46 6.28
N PHE A 49 -8.40 -6.09 5.88
CA PHE A 49 -8.42 -7.07 4.78
C PHE A 49 -9.30 -8.28 5.11
N LYS A 50 -9.40 -8.66 6.39
CA LYS A 50 -10.16 -9.83 6.87
C LYS A 50 -9.78 -11.13 6.13
N GLY A 51 -8.51 -11.27 5.78
CA GLY A 51 -7.99 -12.42 5.04
C GLY A 51 -8.39 -12.52 3.56
N ARG A 52 -9.05 -11.50 2.99
CA ARG A 52 -9.42 -11.46 1.57
C ARG A 52 -8.22 -11.12 0.69
N THR A 53 -8.23 -11.62 -0.55
CA THR A 53 -7.16 -11.39 -1.52
C THR A 53 -6.99 -9.91 -1.83
N ILE A 54 -5.76 -9.40 -1.73
CA ILE A 54 -5.45 -8.02 -2.07
C ILE A 54 -4.04 -7.87 -2.66
N HIS A 55 -3.88 -6.98 -3.64
CA HIS A 55 -2.59 -6.67 -4.25
C HIS A 55 -2.01 -5.39 -3.63
N THR A 56 -0.90 -5.50 -2.89
CA THR A 56 -0.19 -4.33 -2.36
C THR A 56 0.77 -3.76 -3.40
N TYR A 57 0.57 -2.50 -3.77
CA TYR A 57 1.50 -1.77 -4.63
C TYR A 57 2.71 -1.30 -3.82
N HIS A 58 3.88 -1.21 -4.47
CA HIS A 58 5.15 -0.72 -3.91
C HIS A 58 5.34 -1.11 -2.44
N THR A 59 5.26 -2.42 -2.17
CA THR A 59 5.15 -2.99 -0.82
C THR A 59 6.34 -2.64 0.09
N GLU A 60 7.47 -2.18 -0.46
CA GLU A 60 8.60 -1.74 0.36
C GLU A 60 8.40 -0.35 1.00
N GLY A 61 7.52 0.49 0.44
CA GLY A 61 6.98 1.70 1.08
C GLY A 61 7.48 3.06 0.59
N ALA A 62 8.56 3.17 -0.18
CA ALA A 62 9.04 4.46 -0.69
C ALA A 62 8.08 5.07 -1.73
N GLY A 63 7.33 4.23 -2.45
CA GLY A 63 6.22 4.67 -3.29
C GLY A 63 4.94 5.03 -2.52
N GLY A 64 4.96 4.88 -1.19
CA GLY A 64 3.87 5.13 -0.25
C GLY A 64 3.34 3.87 0.41
N GLY A 65 2.81 4.05 1.62
CA GLY A 65 2.30 3.02 2.51
C GLY A 65 2.70 3.25 3.96
N HIS A 66 2.05 2.55 4.90
CA HIS A 66 2.25 2.72 6.35
C HIS A 66 3.74 2.88 6.72
N ALA A 67 4.10 4.06 7.21
CA ALA A 67 5.46 4.34 7.60
C ALA A 67 5.72 3.86 9.04
N PRO A 68 6.81 3.11 9.30
CA PRO A 68 7.85 2.66 8.38
C PRO A 68 7.72 1.20 7.92
N ASP A 69 6.61 0.52 8.23
CA ASP A 69 6.55 -0.94 8.34
C ASP A 69 5.53 -1.62 7.43
N ILE A 70 5.03 -0.95 6.38
CA ILE A 70 4.18 -1.55 5.35
C ILE A 70 4.78 -2.83 4.75
N ILE A 71 6.11 -2.96 4.69
CA ILE A 71 6.79 -4.16 4.18
C ILE A 71 6.42 -5.45 4.91
N LYS A 72 5.90 -5.38 6.15
CA LYS A 72 5.38 -6.53 6.90
C LYS A 72 4.34 -7.32 6.12
N VAL A 73 3.54 -6.67 5.26
CA VAL A 73 2.45 -7.32 4.52
C VAL A 73 2.93 -8.35 3.49
N CYS A 74 4.22 -8.37 3.16
CA CYS A 74 4.83 -9.46 2.38
C CYS A 74 4.71 -10.84 3.08
N GLY A 75 4.51 -10.86 4.40
CA GLY A 75 4.33 -12.08 5.18
C GLY A 75 2.88 -12.57 5.26
N GLU A 76 1.91 -11.80 4.76
CA GLU A 76 0.49 -12.14 4.85
C GLU A 76 0.06 -13.05 3.70
N ALA A 77 -0.60 -14.17 4.03
CA ALA A 77 -0.91 -15.22 3.05
C ALA A 77 -1.92 -14.78 1.96
N ASN A 78 -2.79 -13.82 2.28
CA ASN A 78 -3.80 -13.27 1.38
C ASN A 78 -3.30 -12.07 0.57
N VAL A 79 -2.03 -11.68 0.73
CA VAL A 79 -1.45 -10.53 0.03
C VAL A 79 -0.65 -10.99 -1.19
N LEU A 80 -0.88 -10.33 -2.32
CA LEU A 80 -0.07 -10.45 -3.53
C LEU A 80 0.86 -9.22 -3.60
N PRO A 81 2.10 -9.29 -3.10
CA PRO A 81 2.97 -8.13 -3.00
C PRO A 81 3.65 -7.81 -4.34
N SER A 82 3.91 -6.52 -4.57
CA SER A 82 4.67 -6.05 -5.74
C SER A 82 5.61 -4.91 -5.38
N SER A 83 6.72 -4.80 -6.10
CA SER A 83 7.61 -3.63 -6.03
C SER A 83 7.44 -2.76 -7.27
N THR A 84 7.67 -1.46 -7.14
CA THR A 84 7.86 -0.55 -8.28
C THR A 84 9.33 -0.46 -8.65
N ASN A 85 9.62 0.01 -9.86
CA ASN A 85 10.97 -0.01 -10.41
C ASN A 85 11.98 1.00 -9.82
N PRO A 86 11.65 2.16 -9.21
CA PRO A 86 12.68 3.14 -8.86
C PRO A 86 13.61 2.65 -7.74
N THR A 87 13.13 1.76 -6.86
CA THR A 87 13.92 1.20 -5.75
C THR A 87 14.69 -0.08 -6.15
N ARG A 88 14.80 -0.39 -7.45
CA ARG A 88 15.28 -1.68 -7.97
C ARG A 88 16.46 -1.54 -8.95
N PRO A 89 17.64 -2.09 -8.64
CA PRO A 89 18.12 -2.50 -7.30
C PRO A 89 18.48 -1.27 -6.45
N TYR A 90 18.92 -1.51 -5.21
CA TYR A 90 19.59 -0.47 -4.43
C TYR A 90 20.93 -0.10 -5.06
N THR A 91 21.16 1.19 -5.30
CA THR A 91 22.39 1.76 -5.87
C THR A 91 22.89 2.93 -5.03
N VAL A 92 24.07 3.45 -5.34
CA VAL A 92 24.67 4.59 -4.62
C VAL A 92 23.84 5.88 -4.69
N ASN A 93 22.99 6.04 -5.71
CA ASN A 93 22.17 7.24 -5.90
C ASN A 93 20.72 7.08 -5.40
N THR A 94 20.30 5.86 -5.04
CA THR A 94 18.87 5.57 -4.80
C THR A 94 18.27 6.45 -3.71
N LEU A 95 18.99 6.65 -2.59
CA LEU A 95 18.46 7.45 -1.48
C LEU A 95 18.36 8.95 -1.81
N GLU A 96 19.41 9.52 -2.40
CA GLU A 96 19.43 10.95 -2.74
C GLU A 96 18.39 11.29 -3.80
N GLU A 97 18.27 10.45 -4.84
CA GLU A 97 17.23 10.59 -5.87
C GLU A 97 15.83 10.50 -5.27
N HIS A 98 15.57 9.52 -4.40
CA HIS A 98 14.22 9.32 -3.86
C HIS A 98 13.83 10.40 -2.86
N LEU A 99 14.78 10.90 -2.05
CA LEU A 99 14.49 11.97 -1.12
C LEU A 99 14.10 13.26 -1.85
N ASP A 100 14.86 13.66 -2.87
CA ASP A 100 14.54 14.83 -3.67
C ASP A 100 13.22 14.66 -4.43
N MET A 101 13.02 13.50 -5.08
CA MET A 101 11.77 13.17 -5.77
C MET A 101 10.56 13.25 -4.84
N PHE A 102 10.65 12.69 -3.62
CA PHE A 102 9.56 12.70 -2.65
C PHE A 102 9.19 14.14 -2.25
N MET A 103 10.19 14.95 -1.90
CA MET A 103 9.99 16.37 -1.52
C MET A 103 9.40 17.17 -2.69
N VAL A 104 9.92 17.00 -3.91
CA VAL A 104 9.37 17.70 -5.10
C VAL A 104 7.92 17.33 -5.36
N CYS A 105 7.56 16.06 -5.20
CA CYS A 105 6.17 15.61 -5.41
C CYS A 105 5.20 16.11 -4.33
N HIS A 106 5.67 16.39 -3.11
CA HIS A 106 4.83 16.75 -1.97
C HIS A 106 4.98 18.20 -1.47
N HIS A 107 5.76 19.02 -2.18
CA HIS A 107 6.05 20.44 -1.89
C HIS A 107 6.76 20.68 -0.54
#